data_AF-A0A6J0PLD7-F1
#
_entry.id   AF-A0A6J0PLD7-F1
#
_cell.length_a   1.000
_cell.length_b   1.000
_cell.length_c   1.000
_cell.angle_alpha   90.00
_cell.angle_beta   90.00
_cell.angle_gamma   90.00
#
_symmetry.space_group_name_H-M   'P 1'
#
loop_
_entity.id
_entity.type
_entity.pdbx_description
1 polymer ?
#
loop_
_entity_poly.entity_id
_entity_poly.type
_entity_poly.pdbx_seq_one_letter_code
_entity_poly.pdbx_strand_id
1 'polypeptide(L)'
;MLRSFFMSILLGTWKALDKAIRDFMSHSLTEVKQIFMPICLSSHWHLLIMDLEDTYFRHYISVSGVEYRAVTRRFVTWFTEMARDVYSIDMDSWPLFFVDCPQQGLIIPSTSCIL
;
A
#
# COMPACT_ATOMS: atom_id res chain seq x y z
N MET A 1 2.00 -21.56 -11.43
CA MET A 1 0.74 -20.85 -11.17
C MET A 1 1.10 -19.61 -10.36
N LEU A 2 1.11 -18.43 -10.96
CA LEU A 2 1.52 -17.18 -10.30
C LEU A 2 0.41 -16.79 -9.30
N ARG A 3 0.73 -16.61 -8.01
CA ARG A 3 -0.23 -16.18 -6.99
C ARG A 3 0.02 -14.72 -6.64
N SER A 4 -0.91 -13.85 -7.03
CA SER A 4 -0.97 -12.45 -6.61
C SER A 4 -2.07 -12.32 -5.54
N PHE A 5 -1.84 -11.56 -4.48
CA PHE A 5 -2.78 -11.41 -3.36
C PHE A 5 -3.20 -9.95 -3.13
N PHE A 6 -4.49 -9.73 -2.87
CA PHE A 6 -5.10 -8.42 -2.65
C PHE A 6 -5.53 -8.24 -1.19
N MET A 7 -5.04 -7.19 -0.53
CA MET A 7 -5.38 -6.85 0.86
C MET A 7 -6.00 -5.45 0.98
N SER A 8 -7.33 -5.37 1.10
CA SER A 8 -8.03 -4.09 1.30
C SER A 8 -7.95 -3.60 2.74
N ILE A 9 -7.14 -2.56 2.98
CA ILE A 9 -7.08 -1.88 4.27
C ILE A 9 -8.13 -0.75 4.28
N LEU A 10 -9.32 -1.05 4.81
CA LEU A 10 -10.23 -0.01 5.31
C LEU A 10 -9.66 0.47 6.65
N LEU A 11 -8.99 1.62 6.64
CA LEU A 11 -8.34 2.26 7.78
C LEU A 11 -9.38 2.72 8.83
N GLY A 12 -10.00 1.78 9.54
CA GLY A 12 -10.81 2.06 10.72
C GLY A 12 -9.94 2.30 11.97
N THR A 13 -9.01 1.38 12.26
CA THR A 13 -8.02 1.51 13.34
C THR A 13 -6.74 0.70 13.05
N TRP A 14 -5.59 1.16 13.57
CA TRP A 14 -4.28 0.49 13.45
C TRP A 14 -4.25 -0.92 14.05
N LYS A 15 -4.99 -1.15 15.14
CA LYS A 15 -5.06 -2.46 15.81
C LYS A 15 -5.77 -3.52 14.95
N ALA A 16 -6.82 -3.15 14.24
CA ALA A 16 -7.52 -4.06 13.34
C ALA A 16 -6.64 -4.45 12.14
N LEU A 17 -5.84 -3.49 11.66
CA LEU A 17 -4.86 -3.70 10.61
C LEU A 17 -3.74 -4.66 11.04
N ASP A 18 -3.16 -4.45 12.22
CA ASP A 18 -2.14 -5.32 12.80
C ASP A 18 -2.63 -6.77 12.93
N LYS A 19 -3.85 -6.99 13.45
CA LYS A 19 -4.43 -8.33 13.55
C LYS A 19 -4.63 -8.99 12.18
N ALA A 20 -5.22 -8.28 11.22
CA ALA A 20 -5.49 -8.83 9.88
C ALA A 20 -4.20 -9.21 9.14
N ILE A 21 -3.15 -8.38 9.27
CA ILE A 21 -1.84 -8.65 8.68
C ILE A 21 -1.18 -9.84 9.37
N ARG A 22 -1.19 -9.93 10.70
CA ARG A 22 -0.64 -11.08 11.43
C ARG A 22 -1.31 -12.41 11.05
N ASP A 23 -2.64 -12.39 11.00
CA ASP A 23 -3.43 -13.57 10.60
C ASP A 23 -3.09 -13.99 9.16
N PHE A 24 -2.93 -13.02 8.24
CA PHE A 24 -2.56 -13.29 6.85
C PHE A 24 -1.13 -13.82 6.68
N MET A 25 -0.16 -13.12 7.25
CA MET A 25 1.27 -13.44 7.13
C MET A 25 1.62 -14.78 7.80
N SER A 26 0.77 -15.29 8.72
CA SER A 26 0.89 -16.64 9.27
C SER A 26 0.63 -17.77 8.26
N HIS A 27 0.05 -17.47 7.09
CA HIS A 27 -0.34 -18.45 6.06
C HIS A 27 0.56 -18.44 4.82
N SER A 28 1.88 -18.28 4.99
CA SER A 28 2.93 -18.43 3.97
C SER A 28 3.12 -17.24 3.02
N LEU A 29 3.96 -16.29 3.45
CA LEU A 29 4.55 -15.28 2.57
C LEU A 29 5.56 -15.85 1.57
N THR A 30 6.13 -17.02 1.88
CA THR A 30 7.23 -17.62 1.12
C THR A 30 6.80 -18.15 -0.24
N GLU A 31 5.49 -18.22 -0.52
CA GLU A 31 4.93 -18.64 -1.81
C GLU A 31 4.46 -17.47 -2.68
N VAL A 32 4.60 -16.23 -2.21
CA VAL A 32 4.06 -15.04 -2.87
C VAL A 32 5.20 -14.22 -3.45
N LYS A 33 5.09 -13.80 -4.72
CA LYS A 33 6.05 -12.89 -5.36
C LYS A 33 5.77 -11.44 -5.03
N GLN A 34 4.49 -11.06 -5.01
CA GLN A 34 4.04 -9.69 -4.82
C GLN A 34 2.81 -9.63 -3.94
N ILE A 35 2.77 -8.66 -3.03
CA ILE A 35 1.62 -8.35 -2.19
C ILE A 35 1.05 -7.00 -2.61
N PHE A 36 -0.24 -6.99 -2.95
CA PHE A 36 -0.97 -5.79 -3.31
C PHE A 36 -1.75 -5.30 -2.11
N MET A 37 -1.40 -4.11 -1.62
CA MET A 37 -1.95 -3.49 -0.42
C MET A 37 -2.67 -2.19 -0.78
N PRO A 38 -3.96 -2.24 -1.13
CA PRO A 38 -4.79 -1.05 -1.24
C PRO A 38 -4.91 -0.31 0.11
N ILE A 39 -4.60 0.98 0.10
CA ILE A 39 -4.64 1.90 1.23
C ILE A 39 -5.76 2.91 0.97
N CYS A 40 -6.63 3.14 1.95
CA CYS A 40 -7.67 4.17 1.88
C CYS A 40 -7.43 5.25 2.94
N LEU A 41 -7.03 6.45 2.52
CA LEU A 41 -6.85 7.62 3.40
C LEU A 41 -7.76 8.75 2.94
N SER A 42 -8.54 9.33 3.86
CA SER A 42 -9.40 10.50 3.59
C SER A 42 -10.28 10.32 2.34
N SER A 43 -10.87 9.14 2.17
CA SER A 43 -11.72 8.78 1.02
C SER A 43 -10.99 8.67 -0.33
N HIS A 44 -9.67 8.58 -0.32
CA HIS A 44 -8.86 8.34 -1.52
C HIS A 44 -8.14 7.00 -1.43
N TRP A 45 -8.17 6.27 -2.54
CA TRP A 45 -7.54 4.95 -2.68
C TRP A 45 -6.17 5.07 -3.33
N HIS A 46 -5.22 4.35 -2.76
CA HIS A 46 -3.83 4.27 -3.18
C HIS A 46 -3.43 2.80 -3.16
N LEU A 47 -2.39 2.45 -3.90
CA LEU A 47 -1.91 1.08 -3.97
C LEU A 47 -0.43 1.05 -3.58
N LEU A 48 -0.12 0.27 -2.55
CA LEU A 48 1.26 -0.11 -2.23
C LEU A 48 1.47 -1.54 -2.71
N ILE A 49 2.50 -1.74 -3.52
CA ILE A 49 2.97 -3.07 -3.92
C ILE A 49 4.25 -3.34 -3.15
N MET A 50 4.30 -4.49 -2.47
CA MET A 50 5.54 -5.06 -1.95
C MET A 50 5.97 -6.19 -2.88
N ASP A 51 7.15 -6.05 -3.48
CA ASP A 51 7.76 -7.07 -4.32
C ASP A 51 8.78 -7.84 -3.49
N LEU A 52 8.46 -9.10 -3.20
CA LEU A 52 9.29 -9.99 -2.39
C LEU A 52 10.42 -10.61 -3.22
N GLU A 53 10.26 -10.68 -4.55
CA GLU A 53 11.25 -11.25 -5.47
C GLU A 53 12.36 -10.24 -5.78
N ASP A 54 11.97 -9.01 -6.11
CA ASP A 54 12.89 -7.92 -6.43
C ASP A 54 13.24 -7.03 -5.22
N THR A 55 12.66 -7.30 -4.04
CA THR A 55 12.99 -6.65 -2.75
C THR A 55 12.76 -5.13 -2.72
N TYR A 56 11.57 -4.67 -3.10
CA TYR A 56 11.22 -3.23 -3.04
C TYR A 56 9.74 -2.97 -2.72
N PHE A 57 9.44 -1.71 -2.43
CA PHE A 57 8.08 -1.19 -2.36
C PHE A 57 7.80 -0.19 -3.49
N ARG A 58 6.59 -0.23 -4.07
CA ARG A 58 6.10 0.78 -5.03
C ARG A 58 4.76 1.33 -4.58
N HIS A 59 4.69 2.65 -4.47
CA HIS A 59 3.46 3.37 -4.14
C HIS A 59 2.89 4.05 -5.38
N TYR A 60 1.64 3.74 -5.69
CA TYR A 60 0.85 4.31 -6.78
C TYR A 60 -0.29 5.14 -6.19
N ILE A 61 -0.41 6.37 -6.65
CA ILE A 61 -1.48 7.27 -6.24
C ILE A 61 -1.89 8.20 -7.37
N SER A 62 -3.18 8.17 -7.70
CA SER A 62 -3.76 8.97 -8.79
C SER A 62 -4.00 10.44 -8.41
N VAL A 63 -3.59 10.89 -7.23
CA VAL A 63 -3.76 12.28 -6.79
C VAL A 63 -2.45 12.81 -6.21
N SER A 64 -2.18 14.08 -6.46
CA SER A 64 -1.02 14.75 -5.88
C SER A 64 -1.32 15.14 -4.43
N GLY A 65 -0.50 14.67 -3.49
CA GLY A 65 -0.55 15.08 -2.09
C GLY A 65 0.65 14.56 -1.31
N VAL A 66 1.29 15.45 -0.55
CA VAL A 66 2.48 15.11 0.26
C VAL A 66 2.09 14.24 1.46
N GLU A 67 0.88 14.42 1.96
CA GLU A 67 0.28 13.68 3.07
C GLU A 67 0.17 12.19 2.79
N TYR A 68 -0.22 11.80 1.57
CA TYR A 68 -0.32 10.38 1.19
C TYR A 68 1.05 9.71 1.21
N ARG A 69 2.07 10.37 0.63
CA ARG A 69 3.45 9.88 0.66
C ARG A 69 3.97 9.75 2.10
N ALA A 70 3.65 10.68 2.98
CA ALA A 70 4.05 10.65 4.39
C ALA A 70 3.38 9.48 5.15
N VAL A 71 2.09 9.24 4.93
CA VAL A 71 1.37 8.11 5.54
C VAL A 71 1.92 6.77 5.03
N THR A 72 2.18 6.64 3.73
CA THR A 72 2.77 5.42 3.16
C THR A 72 4.14 5.12 3.73
N ARG A 73 5.00 6.14 3.95
CA ARG A 73 6.29 5.94 4.63
C ARG A 73 6.11 5.38 6.04
N ARG A 74 5.22 5.96 6.83
CA ARG A 74 4.93 5.48 8.20
C ARG A 74 4.41 4.05 8.21
N PHE A 75 3.54 3.71 7.26
CA PHE A 75 3.05 2.35 7.09
C PHE A 75 4.19 1.38 6.76
N VAL A 76 5.05 1.71 5.80
CA VAL A 76 6.20 0.86 5.43
C VAL A 76 7.14 0.66 6.61
N THR A 77 7.50 1.72 7.35
CA THR A 77 8.34 1.60 8.55
C THR A 77 7.76 0.63 9.56
N TRP A 78 6.49 0.80 9.93
CA TRP A 78 5.83 -0.10 10.87
C TRP A 78 5.72 -1.53 10.34
N PHE A 79 5.40 -1.69 9.06
CA PHE A 79 5.28 -3.02 8.44
C PHE A 79 6.63 -3.73 8.45
N THR A 80 7.72 -3.01 8.16
CA THR A 80 9.09 -3.54 8.23
C THR A 80 9.45 -3.99 9.65
N GLU A 81 9.16 -3.17 10.66
CA GLU A 81 9.37 -3.55 12.07
C GLU A 81 8.58 -4.81 12.44
N MET A 82 7.29 -4.85 12.13
CA MET A 82 6.43 -5.99 12.42
C MET A 82 6.89 -7.26 11.68
N ALA A 83 7.31 -7.14 10.43
CA ALA A 83 7.77 -8.27 9.66
C ALA A 83 9.12 -8.83 10.14
N ARG A 84 10.02 -7.97 10.61
CA ARG A 84 11.24 -8.39 11.29
C ARG A 84 10.90 -9.17 12.56
N ASP A 85 10.08 -8.58 13.43
CA ASP A 85 9.82 -9.13 14.76
C ASP A 85 9.06 -10.47 14.71
N VAL A 86 8.14 -10.62 13.76
CA VAL A 86 7.21 -11.76 13.72
C VAL A 86 7.66 -12.83 12.74
N TYR A 87 8.25 -12.44 11.61
CA TYR A 87 8.56 -13.34 10.51
C TYR A 87 10.06 -13.44 10.21
N SER A 88 10.91 -12.71 10.96
CA SER A 88 12.36 -12.67 10.72
C SER A 88 12.74 -12.27 9.28
N ILE A 89 11.88 -11.48 8.62
CA ILE A 89 12.15 -10.93 7.29
C ILE A 89 12.79 -9.56 7.48
N ASP A 90 14.01 -9.40 7.00
CA ASP A 90 14.70 -8.10 7.02
C ASP A 90 14.43 -7.31 5.74
N MET A 91 13.79 -6.16 5.88
CA MET A 91 13.45 -5.25 4.78
C MET A 91 14.03 -3.84 4.97
N ASP A 92 14.98 -3.64 5.90
CA ASP A 92 15.54 -2.29 6.17
C ASP A 92 16.20 -1.65 4.94
N SER A 93 16.77 -2.46 4.06
CA SER A 93 17.45 -2.02 2.85
C SER A 93 16.52 -1.84 1.65
N TRP A 94 15.24 -2.21 1.77
CA TRP A 94 14.32 -2.24 0.64
C TRP A 94 13.90 -0.82 0.26
N PRO A 95 14.12 -0.38 -1.00
CA PRO A 95 13.75 0.96 -1.41
C PRO A 95 12.23 1.11 -1.53
N LEU A 96 11.72 2.28 -1.15
CA LEU A 96 10.35 2.71 -1.40
C LEU A 96 10.31 3.71 -2.56
N PHE A 97 9.72 3.30 -3.68
CA PHE A 97 9.54 4.14 -4.85
C PHE A 97 8.14 4.78 -4.85
N PHE A 98 8.09 6.08 -5.12
CA PHE A 98 6.86 6.78 -5.46
C PHE A 98 6.74 6.82 -6.97
N VAL A 99 5.76 6.10 -7.52
CA VAL A 99 5.61 5.97 -8.96
C VAL A 99 4.76 7.12 -9.49
N ASP A 100 5.28 7.82 -10.49
CA ASP A 100 4.52 8.81 -11.24
C ASP A 100 3.50 8.09 -12.14
N CYS A 101 2.21 8.17 -11.77
CA CYS A 101 1.12 7.58 -12.55
C CYS A 101 0.17 8.68 -13.06
N PRO A 102 -0.68 8.37 -14.07
CA PRO A 102 -1.68 9.31 -14.56
C PRO A 102 -2.53 9.86 -13.42
N GLN A 103 -2.56 11.18 -13.30
CA GLN A 103 -3.26 11.87 -12.21
C GLN A 103 -4.74 12.05 -12.56
N GLN A 104 -5.60 11.68 -11.62
CA GLN A 104 -7.02 11.98 -11.62
C GLN A 104 -7.16 13.51 -11.51
N GLY A 105 -7.58 14.13 -12.61
CA GLY A 105 -8.01 15.52 -12.59
C GLY A 105 -9.23 15.68 -11.68
N LEU A 106 -9.36 16.85 -11.04
CA LEU A 106 -10.65 17.27 -10.49
C LEU A 106 -11.68 17.19 -11.62
N ILE A 107 -12.65 16.29 -11.50
CA ILE A 107 -13.90 16.44 -12.24
C ILE A 107 -14.56 17.65 -11.59
N ILE A 108 -14.25 18.85 -12.10
CA ILE A 108 -15.11 20.00 -11.89
C ILE A 108 -16.42 19.59 -12.57
N PRO A 109 -17.55 19.41 -11.85
CA PRO A 109 -18.82 19.20 -12.53
C PRO A 109 -18.97 20.39 -13.46
N SER A 110 -19.06 20.14 -14.76
CA SER A 110 -19.25 21.17 -15.77
C SER A 110 -20.59 21.85 -15.47
N THR A 111 -20.59 22.86 -14.62
CA THR A 111 -21.66 23.82 -14.54
C THR A 111 -21.72 24.51 -15.90
N SER A 112 -22.72 24.09 -16.68
CA SER A 112 -23.42 24.94 -17.64
C SER A 112 -22.63 25.32 -18.91
N CYS A 113 -22.46 24.37 -19.83
CA CYS A 113 -22.74 24.68 -21.23
C CYS A 113 -24.24 24.46 -21.45
N ILE A 114 -25.05 25.48 -21.14
CA ILE A 114 -26.37 25.62 -21.75
C ILE A 114 -26.13 26.50 -22.97
N LEU A 115 -26.50 25.94 -24.13
CA LEU A 115 -26.50 26.55 -25.46
C LEU A 115 -27.29 27.87 -25.51
#